data_AF-A0A3B3RXB9-F1
#
_entry.id   AF-A0A3B3RXB9-F1
#
_cell.length_a   1.000
_cell.length_b   1.000
_cell.length_c   1.000
_cell.angle_alpha   90.00
_cell.angle_beta   90.00
_cell.angle_gamma   90.00
#
_symmetry.space_group_name_H-M   'P 1'
#
loop_
_entity.id
_entity.type
_entity.pdbx_description
1 polymer ?
#
loop_
_entity_poly.entity_id
_entity_poly.type
_entity_poly.pdbx_seq_one_letter_code
_entity_poly.pdbx_strand_id
1 'polypeptide(L)'
;MIADHLPAALMLLLLFDDLSADMGTTPNLKQIVLGRCFSYVTLISPGSRYNCEEIWREFRNAVIQRAPCNVRVKDYSRMFHASPQALPCDTLLFWSKTREFVHSYSAITRRFCTLEDTLVGYMFNDLIWCGQKEKHRGFDFISCPEWSTCANHPVYSLWKQASQNFAASACGNITVILNGSMENAFNRTSMFGSVELDGLNPRMVNHVNIKVVANLEGPIIDSCTKGSILNLIQILKTRGFRWTCTDTDMTLLILQCIQNPRQLSCQIFHNNML
;
A
#
# COMPACT_ATOMS: atom_id res chain seq x y z
N MET A 1 -58.81 22.13 -7.98
CA MET A 1 -58.86 20.89 -7.19
C MET A 1 -57.73 19.97 -7.65
N ILE A 2 -57.13 19.27 -6.70
CA ILE A 2 -56.20 18.13 -6.87
C ILE A 2 -56.99 16.98 -7.56
N ALA A 3 -56.48 16.05 -8.40
CA ALA A 3 -55.15 15.69 -8.93
C ALA A 3 -55.29 15.37 -10.46
N ASP A 4 -54.35 14.79 -11.24
CA ASP A 4 -52.97 14.29 -11.03
C ASP A 4 -52.17 14.28 -12.38
N HIS A 5 -50.98 13.66 -12.37
CA HIS A 5 -50.09 13.21 -13.45
C HIS A 5 -48.75 13.99 -13.63
N LEU A 6 -47.68 13.39 -13.11
CA LEU A 6 -46.31 13.47 -13.66
C LEU A 6 -46.24 12.78 -15.05
N PRO A 7 -45.17 12.91 -15.88
CA PRO A 7 -43.83 13.43 -15.55
C PRO A 7 -43.20 14.43 -16.57
N ALA A 8 -42.12 15.12 -16.16
CA ALA A 8 -40.95 15.47 -17.01
C ALA A 8 -39.96 16.39 -16.24
N ALA A 9 -39.31 15.88 -15.19
CA ALA A 9 -38.17 16.58 -14.60
C ALA A 9 -36.90 16.25 -15.40
N LEU A 10 -36.21 17.30 -15.85
CA LEU A 10 -34.95 17.29 -16.61
C LEU A 10 -33.97 16.22 -16.12
N MET A 11 -33.82 15.13 -16.88
CA MET A 11 -32.62 14.30 -16.81
C MET A 11 -31.48 15.11 -17.42
N LEU A 12 -30.73 15.81 -16.57
CA LEU A 12 -29.40 16.27 -16.92
C LEU A 12 -28.54 15.01 -17.11
N LEU A 13 -28.48 14.53 -18.34
CA LEU A 13 -27.48 13.56 -18.79
C LEU A 13 -26.13 14.26 -18.72
N LEU A 14 -25.54 14.23 -17.52
CA LEU A 14 -24.11 14.38 -17.36
C LEU A 14 -23.47 13.16 -18.05
N LEU A 15 -23.19 13.35 -19.34
CA LEU A 15 -22.15 12.60 -20.04
C LEU A 15 -20.83 12.92 -19.35
N PHE A 16 -20.58 12.26 -18.22
CA PHE A 16 -19.23 11.96 -17.79
C PHE A 16 -18.69 10.96 -18.80
N ASP A 17 -18.24 11.46 -19.95
CA ASP A 17 -17.14 10.81 -20.64
C ASP A 17 -16.02 10.61 -19.61
N ASP A 18 -15.42 9.41 -19.59
CA ASP A 18 -14.26 9.08 -18.77
C ASP A 18 -13.01 9.84 -19.26
N LEU A 19 -13.05 11.17 -19.15
CA LEU A 19 -11.86 12.00 -19.17
C LEU A 19 -11.16 11.80 -17.83
N SER A 20 -10.43 10.68 -17.75
CA SER A 20 -9.35 10.50 -16.79
C SER A 20 -8.36 11.65 -17.00
N ALA A 21 -8.58 12.74 -16.26
CA ALA A 21 -7.67 13.87 -16.25
C ALA A 21 -6.34 13.35 -15.70
N ASP A 22 -5.35 13.18 -16.58
CA ASP A 22 -3.98 12.81 -16.22
C ASP A 22 -3.52 13.71 -15.06
N MET A 23 -3.56 13.20 -13.83
CA MET A 23 -3.13 14.00 -12.70
C MET A 23 -1.62 14.16 -12.78
N GLY A 24 -1.19 15.39 -13.06
CA GLY A 24 0.20 15.79 -12.98
C GLY A 24 0.78 15.59 -11.58
N THR A 25 2.06 15.89 -11.45
CA THR A 25 2.79 15.84 -10.18
C THR A 25 2.04 16.58 -9.06
N THR A 26 1.97 15.99 -7.87
CA THR A 26 1.27 16.57 -6.72
C THR A 26 1.76 18.01 -6.45
N PRO A 27 0.87 19.01 -6.36
CA PRO A 27 1.24 20.39 -6.06
C PRO A 27 2.05 20.48 -4.75
N ASN A 28 3.06 21.36 -4.73
CA ASN A 28 3.97 21.54 -3.58
C ASN A 28 4.76 20.28 -3.17
N LEU A 29 5.06 19.37 -4.12
CA LEU A 29 5.78 18.11 -3.87
C LEU A 29 7.04 18.28 -2.99
N LYS A 30 7.89 19.29 -3.25
CA LYS A 30 9.10 19.52 -2.44
C LYS A 30 8.74 19.77 -0.96
N GLN A 31 7.79 20.68 -0.73
CA GLN A 31 7.38 21.12 0.59
C GLN A 31 6.73 19.97 1.38
N ILE A 32 5.88 19.18 0.72
CA ILE A 32 5.22 18.01 1.32
C ILE A 32 6.25 16.94 1.70
N VAL A 33 7.13 16.55 0.78
CA VAL A 33 8.14 15.50 1.00
C VAL A 33 9.13 15.90 2.09
N LEU A 34 9.61 17.14 2.10
CA LEU A 34 10.48 17.64 3.17
C LEU A 34 9.77 17.75 4.51
N GLY A 35 8.55 18.32 4.54
CA GLY A 35 7.77 18.44 5.77
C GLY A 35 7.48 17.08 6.41
N ARG A 36 7.15 16.07 5.60
CA ARG A 36 7.00 14.68 6.05
C ARG A 36 8.32 14.07 6.54
N CYS A 37 9.44 14.30 5.84
CA CYS A 37 10.75 13.85 6.32
C CYS A 37 11.11 14.46 7.68
N PHE A 38 10.98 15.78 7.83
CA PHE A 38 11.26 16.46 9.10
C PHE A 38 10.31 16.02 10.23
N SER A 39 9.03 15.79 9.93
CA SER A 39 8.07 15.17 10.86
C SER A 39 8.56 13.78 11.32
N TYR A 40 8.96 12.92 10.38
CA TYR A 40 9.43 11.57 10.68
C TYR A 40 10.65 11.55 11.59
N VAL A 41 11.70 12.31 11.26
CA VAL A 41 12.96 12.31 12.03
C VAL A 41 12.85 13.00 13.38
N THR A 42 11.82 13.86 13.57
CA THR A 42 11.60 14.58 14.83
C THR A 42 10.65 13.81 15.75
N LEU A 43 9.58 13.21 15.21
CA LEU A 43 8.45 12.67 15.99
C LEU A 43 8.36 11.14 16.00
N ILE A 44 8.80 10.47 14.94
CA ILE A 44 8.66 9.01 14.76
C ILE A 44 9.99 8.30 15.04
N SER A 45 11.11 8.84 14.55
CA SER A 45 12.46 8.32 14.76
C SER A 45 13.39 9.42 15.32
N PRO A 46 13.11 9.92 16.55
CA PRO A 46 13.91 10.98 17.17
C PRO A 46 15.37 10.57 17.32
N GLY A 47 16.29 11.47 16.93
CA GLY A 47 17.73 11.21 16.95
C GLY A 47 18.29 10.50 15.71
N SER A 48 17.43 10.12 14.76
CA SER A 48 17.90 9.69 13.43
C SER A 48 18.59 10.83 12.69
N ARG A 49 19.68 10.51 11.97
CA ARG A 49 20.57 11.50 11.31
C ARG A 49 20.31 11.64 9.81
N TYR A 50 19.08 11.42 9.36
CA TYR A 50 18.76 11.51 7.93
C TYR A 50 18.81 12.96 7.43
N ASN A 51 19.45 13.16 6.28
CA ASN A 51 19.52 14.45 5.62
C ASN A 51 18.35 14.61 4.64
N CYS A 52 17.25 15.22 5.10
CA CYS A 52 16.02 15.35 4.32
C CYS A 52 16.20 16.07 2.97
N GLU A 53 17.03 17.13 2.91
CA GLU A 53 17.33 17.83 1.65
C GLU A 53 18.19 16.98 0.69
N GLU A 54 19.04 16.11 1.22
CA GLU A 54 19.80 15.16 0.38
C GLU A 54 18.93 14.03 -0.18
N ILE A 55 18.05 13.45 0.64
CA ILE A 55 17.07 12.45 0.17
C ILE A 55 16.18 13.08 -0.91
N TRP A 56 15.68 14.29 -0.69
CA TRP A 56 14.91 15.04 -1.69
C TRP A 56 15.72 15.33 -2.97
N ARG A 57 17.00 15.71 -2.85
CA ARG A 57 17.88 15.97 -3.99
C ARG A 57 18.10 14.73 -4.85
N GLU A 58 18.40 13.59 -4.23
CA GLU A 58 18.60 12.33 -4.96
C GLU A 58 17.29 11.77 -5.55
N PHE A 59 16.17 11.90 -4.84
CA PHE A 59 14.82 11.65 -5.38
C PHE A 59 14.56 12.47 -6.65
N ARG A 60 14.73 13.80 -6.56
CA ARG A 60 14.50 14.72 -7.68
C ARG A 60 15.38 14.35 -8.87
N ASN A 61 16.65 14.04 -8.62
CA ASN A 61 17.59 13.62 -9.66
C ASN A 61 17.15 12.33 -10.38
N ALA A 62 16.65 11.32 -9.65
CA ALA A 62 16.15 10.08 -10.24
C ALA A 62 14.99 10.33 -11.22
N VAL A 63 14.10 11.28 -10.90
CA VAL A 63 12.93 11.61 -11.73
C VAL A 63 13.29 12.52 -12.90
N ILE A 64 13.88 13.70 -12.66
CA ILE A 64 13.98 14.74 -13.70
C ILE A 64 15.09 14.50 -14.73
N GLN A 65 16.04 13.59 -14.47
CA GLN A 65 17.12 13.24 -15.42
C GLN A 65 16.69 12.15 -16.43
N ARG A 66 15.40 11.81 -16.46
CA ARG A 66 14.78 10.77 -17.26
C ARG A 66 13.49 11.30 -17.89
N ALA A 67 13.01 10.61 -18.93
CA ALA A 67 11.65 10.82 -19.43
C ALA A 67 10.64 10.03 -18.56
N PRO A 68 9.36 10.41 -18.50
CA PRO A 68 8.36 9.82 -17.59
C PRO A 68 8.14 8.31 -17.66
N CYS A 69 8.50 7.66 -18.76
CA CYS A 69 8.41 6.20 -18.92
C CYS A 69 9.77 5.50 -19.00
N ASN A 70 10.82 6.13 -18.45
CA ASN A 70 12.19 5.62 -18.45
C ASN A 70 12.90 5.87 -17.11
N VAL A 71 12.15 5.91 -16.00
CA VAL A 71 12.67 5.97 -14.63
C VAL A 71 12.66 4.54 -14.10
N ARG A 72 13.84 3.91 -13.98
CA ARG A 72 13.95 2.51 -13.54
C ARG A 72 14.17 2.45 -12.03
N VAL A 73 13.81 1.34 -11.41
CA VAL A 73 14.11 0.96 -10.02
C VAL A 73 15.51 1.44 -9.56
N LYS A 74 16.56 1.07 -10.30
CA LYS A 74 17.95 1.43 -9.98
C LYS A 74 18.29 2.92 -10.04
N ASP A 75 17.50 3.74 -10.73
CA ASP A 75 17.74 5.19 -10.81
C ASP A 75 17.45 5.86 -9.45
N TYR A 76 16.63 5.26 -8.57
CA TYR A 76 16.43 5.68 -7.17
C TYR A 76 17.51 5.19 -6.19
N SER A 77 18.48 4.37 -6.63
CA SER A 77 19.45 3.75 -5.72
C SER A 77 20.15 4.75 -4.80
N ARG A 78 20.54 5.94 -5.27
CA ARG A 78 21.18 6.97 -4.43
C ARG A 78 20.28 7.52 -3.33
N MET A 79 18.98 7.68 -3.60
CA MET A 79 17.98 8.11 -2.62
C MET A 79 17.88 7.09 -1.47
N PHE A 80 17.86 5.79 -1.79
CA PHE A 80 17.82 4.73 -0.78
C PHE A 80 19.15 4.59 0.00
N HIS A 81 20.31 4.81 -0.64
CA HIS A 81 21.58 4.90 0.10
C HIS A 81 21.65 6.10 1.06
N ALA A 82 20.94 7.19 0.78
CA ALA A 82 20.80 8.35 1.68
C ALA A 82 19.71 8.17 2.76
N SER A 83 18.92 7.09 2.69
CA SER A 83 17.84 6.76 3.65
C SER A 83 17.91 5.31 4.19
N PRO A 84 19.08 4.85 4.70
CA PRO A 84 19.23 3.48 5.18
C PRO A 84 18.48 3.29 6.51
N GLN A 85 17.45 2.45 6.51
CA GLN A 85 16.61 2.19 7.68
C GLN A 85 16.67 0.72 8.10
N ALA A 86 16.98 0.48 9.38
CA ALA A 86 16.74 -0.81 10.02
C ALA A 86 15.30 -0.87 10.52
N LEU A 87 14.63 -2.02 10.33
CA LEU A 87 13.26 -2.25 10.77
C LEU A 87 13.26 -3.32 11.88
N PRO A 88 12.40 -3.19 12.92
CA PRO A 88 12.34 -4.17 14.00
C PRO A 88 11.72 -5.49 13.52
N CYS A 89 12.37 -6.61 13.87
CA CYS A 89 11.83 -7.95 13.63
C CYS A 89 10.45 -8.13 14.30
N ASP A 90 9.69 -9.11 13.82
CA ASP A 90 8.36 -9.46 14.32
C ASP A 90 7.26 -8.39 14.11
N THR A 91 7.57 -7.27 13.43
CA THR A 91 6.62 -6.16 13.19
C THR A 91 6.14 -5.99 11.75
N LEU A 92 6.81 -6.54 10.74
CA LEU A 92 6.50 -6.20 9.34
C LEU A 92 5.15 -6.78 8.90
N LEU A 93 4.30 -5.89 8.38
CA LEU A 93 2.99 -6.21 7.84
C LEU A 93 2.91 -5.85 6.36
N PHE A 94 2.71 -6.90 5.56
CA PHE A 94 2.47 -6.84 4.11
C PHE A 94 0.97 -6.88 3.83
N TRP A 95 0.53 -6.31 2.71
CA TRP A 95 -0.91 -6.25 2.42
C TRP A 95 -1.22 -6.25 0.93
N SER A 96 -2.42 -6.69 0.56
CA SER A 96 -2.91 -6.62 -0.83
C SER A 96 -4.42 -6.44 -0.86
N LYS A 97 -4.88 -5.42 -1.62
CA LYS A 97 -6.31 -5.04 -1.75
C LYS A 97 -7.00 -4.69 -0.41
N THR A 98 -6.22 -4.24 0.59
CA THR A 98 -6.67 -4.03 1.98
C THR A 98 -6.15 -2.72 2.60
N ARG A 99 -5.74 -1.73 1.76
CA ARG A 99 -5.03 -0.50 2.16
C ARG A 99 -5.63 0.19 3.40
N GLU A 100 -6.87 0.66 3.29
CA GLU A 100 -7.54 1.47 4.31
C GLU A 100 -7.73 0.70 5.63
N PHE A 101 -8.13 -0.56 5.50
CA PHE A 101 -8.30 -1.48 6.62
C PHE A 101 -6.97 -1.73 7.37
N VAL A 102 -5.88 -1.93 6.63
CA VAL A 102 -4.55 -2.18 7.18
C VAL A 102 -3.96 -0.96 7.89
N HIS A 103 -4.10 0.24 7.32
CA HIS A 103 -3.66 1.46 7.99
C HIS A 103 -4.47 1.73 9.27
N SER A 104 -5.76 1.40 9.28
CA SER A 104 -6.57 1.44 10.51
C SER A 104 -6.07 0.43 11.55
N TYR A 105 -5.71 -0.78 11.12
CA TYR A 105 -5.21 -1.85 11.98
C TYR A 105 -3.81 -1.56 12.58
N SER A 106 -2.87 -1.04 11.79
CA SER A 106 -1.54 -0.68 12.30
C SER A 106 -1.62 0.47 13.30
N ALA A 107 -2.43 1.50 13.02
CA ALA A 107 -2.63 2.64 13.92
C ALA A 107 -3.22 2.26 15.30
N ILE A 108 -4.17 1.31 15.32
CA ILE A 108 -4.79 0.83 16.57
C ILE A 108 -3.86 -0.11 17.34
N THR A 109 -3.23 -1.07 16.66
CA THR A 109 -2.39 -2.08 17.33
C THR A 109 -1.04 -1.53 17.76
N ARG A 110 -0.46 -0.57 17.03
CA ARG A 110 0.89 0.01 17.21
C ARG A 110 2.02 -1.03 17.31
N ARG A 111 1.77 -2.24 16.82
CA ARG A 111 2.72 -3.38 16.81
C ARG A 111 3.27 -3.69 15.41
N PHE A 112 2.56 -3.23 14.39
CA PHE A 112 2.89 -3.50 13.00
C PHE A 112 3.46 -2.27 12.32
N CYS A 113 4.43 -2.50 11.44
CA CYS A 113 5.03 -1.53 10.55
C CYS A 113 4.70 -1.97 9.13
N THR A 114 3.99 -1.15 8.36
CA THR A 114 3.82 -1.35 6.91
C THR A 114 4.93 -0.65 6.13
N LEU A 115 4.94 -0.81 4.81
CA LEU A 115 5.86 -0.06 3.95
C LEU A 115 5.70 1.46 4.12
N GLU A 116 4.47 1.92 4.29
CA GLU A 116 4.09 3.32 4.49
C GLU A 116 4.57 3.91 5.83
N ASP A 117 4.82 3.07 6.84
CA ASP A 117 5.39 3.48 8.14
C ASP A 117 6.92 3.64 8.11
N THR A 118 7.59 3.26 7.02
CA THR A 118 9.03 3.51 6.81
C THR A 118 9.29 4.97 6.44
N LEU A 119 10.53 5.46 6.56
CA LEU A 119 10.88 6.85 6.20
C LEU A 119 10.50 7.17 4.75
N VAL A 120 10.87 6.31 3.81
CA VAL A 120 10.57 6.51 2.38
C VAL A 120 9.08 6.36 2.11
N GLY A 121 8.42 5.36 2.70
CA GLY A 121 6.98 5.19 2.59
C GLY A 121 6.23 6.43 3.07
N TYR A 122 6.52 6.90 4.29
CA TYR A 122 5.89 8.05 4.91
C TYR A 122 6.11 9.33 4.08
N MET A 123 7.34 9.57 3.60
CA MET A 123 7.66 10.71 2.74
C MET A 123 6.80 10.75 1.46
N PHE A 124 6.63 9.61 0.78
CA PHE A 124 6.03 9.54 -0.56
C PHE A 124 4.60 9.01 -0.62
N ASN A 125 3.98 8.65 0.51
CA ASN A 125 2.65 8.05 0.56
C ASN A 125 1.57 8.93 -0.09
N ASP A 126 0.74 8.35 -0.95
CA ASP A 126 -0.33 9.04 -1.70
C ASP A 126 0.13 10.22 -2.60
N LEU A 127 1.44 10.32 -2.90
CA LEU A 127 1.96 11.34 -3.82
C LEU A 127 2.12 10.78 -5.24
N ILE A 128 1.94 11.66 -6.24
CA ILE A 128 2.13 11.39 -7.67
C ILE A 128 3.25 12.30 -8.18
N TRP A 129 4.12 11.78 -9.03
CA TRP A 129 5.19 12.57 -9.63
C TRP A 129 5.66 12.00 -10.97
N CYS A 130 6.04 12.90 -11.88
CA CYS A 130 6.75 12.59 -13.10
C CYS A 130 7.64 13.76 -13.54
N GLY A 131 8.67 13.48 -14.33
CA GLY A 131 9.45 14.53 -15.01
C GLY A 131 8.68 15.13 -16.19
N GLN A 132 9.19 16.19 -16.79
CA GLN A 132 8.74 16.59 -18.13
C GLN A 132 9.29 15.65 -19.21
N LYS A 133 8.71 15.67 -20.41
CA LYS A 133 9.21 14.90 -21.58
C LYS A 133 10.68 15.24 -21.90
N GLU A 134 11.03 16.52 -21.77
CA GLU A 134 12.41 17.00 -21.84
C GLU A 134 13.13 16.85 -20.49
N LYS A 135 14.28 16.18 -20.51
CA LYS A 135 15.12 15.97 -19.33
C LYS A 135 15.57 17.31 -18.73
N HIS A 136 15.75 17.31 -17.42
CA HIS A 136 16.23 18.43 -16.59
C HIS A 136 15.29 19.65 -16.48
N ARG A 137 14.20 19.75 -17.27
CA ARG A 137 13.24 20.87 -17.15
C ARG A 137 12.45 20.88 -15.83
N GLY A 138 12.35 19.75 -15.14
CA GLY A 138 11.72 19.64 -13.82
C GLY A 138 10.64 18.57 -13.78
N PHE A 139 9.70 18.74 -12.86
CA PHE A 139 8.49 17.93 -12.78
C PHE A 139 7.42 18.45 -13.76
N ASP A 140 6.55 17.55 -14.22
CA ASP A 140 5.34 17.93 -14.96
C ASP A 140 4.16 18.00 -13.98
N PHE A 141 3.58 19.18 -13.82
CA PHE A 141 2.43 19.43 -12.95
C PHE A 141 1.10 19.46 -13.73
N ILE A 142 1.14 19.26 -15.05
CA ILE A 142 -0.03 19.32 -15.93
C ILE A 142 -0.57 17.91 -16.19
N SER A 143 0.30 16.98 -16.58
CA SER A 143 -0.06 15.57 -16.85
C SER A 143 1.11 14.65 -16.49
N CYS A 144 0.78 13.50 -15.89
CA CYS A 144 1.68 12.37 -15.77
C CYS A 144 1.08 11.16 -16.50
N PRO A 145 1.91 10.31 -17.13
CA PRO A 145 1.41 9.09 -17.77
C PRO A 145 0.74 8.17 -16.75
N GLU A 146 -0.40 7.60 -17.13
CA GLU A 146 -1.11 6.61 -16.31
C GLU A 146 -0.20 5.39 -16.04
N TRP A 147 -0.27 4.82 -14.83
CA TRP A 147 0.74 3.85 -14.36
C TRP A 147 0.76 2.55 -15.17
N SER A 148 -0.36 2.19 -15.81
CA SER A 148 -0.47 1.02 -16.68
C SER A 148 0.29 1.18 -18.01
N THR A 149 0.52 2.41 -18.46
CA THR A 149 1.03 2.71 -19.80
C THR A 149 2.50 2.35 -20.01
N CYS A 150 3.30 2.24 -18.93
CA CYS A 150 4.73 1.92 -19.06
C CYS A 150 5.38 1.27 -17.84
N ALA A 151 6.19 0.23 -18.11
CA ALA A 151 6.85 -0.58 -17.09
C ALA A 151 7.90 0.16 -16.22
N ASN A 152 8.41 1.31 -16.70
CA ASN A 152 9.38 2.15 -15.99
C ASN A 152 8.76 3.50 -15.59
N HIS A 153 7.52 3.46 -15.09
CA HIS A 153 6.85 4.61 -14.48
C HIS A 153 7.55 5.02 -13.17
N PRO A 154 7.84 6.32 -12.93
CA PRO A 154 8.61 6.80 -11.78
C PRO A 154 8.03 6.37 -10.43
N VAL A 155 6.72 6.48 -10.24
CA VAL A 155 6.06 6.12 -8.98
C VAL A 155 6.17 4.61 -8.74
N TYR A 156 5.90 3.79 -9.77
CA TYR A 156 6.00 2.32 -9.68
C TYR A 156 7.45 1.87 -9.40
N SER A 157 8.44 2.49 -10.05
CA SER A 157 9.86 2.18 -9.82
C SER A 157 10.34 2.51 -8.41
N LEU A 158 9.84 3.59 -7.78
CA LEU A 158 10.16 3.90 -6.38
C LEU A 158 9.53 2.87 -5.45
N TRP A 159 8.21 2.62 -5.57
CA TRP A 159 7.52 1.65 -4.72
C TRP A 159 8.09 0.25 -4.89
N LYS A 160 8.47 -0.15 -6.09
CA LYS A 160 9.15 -1.43 -6.34
C LYS A 160 10.50 -1.54 -5.61
N GLN A 161 11.32 -0.50 -5.62
CA GLN A 161 12.57 -0.48 -4.83
C GLN A 161 12.30 -0.46 -3.32
N ALA A 162 11.26 0.25 -2.87
CA ALA A 162 10.85 0.32 -1.47
C ALA A 162 10.38 -1.06 -0.96
N SER A 163 9.48 -1.71 -1.69
CA SER A 163 9.00 -3.08 -1.45
C SER A 163 10.13 -4.11 -1.45
N GLN A 164 11.12 -4.00 -2.36
CA GLN A 164 12.32 -4.84 -2.33
C GLN A 164 13.10 -4.69 -1.02
N ASN A 165 13.35 -3.45 -0.60
CA ASN A 165 14.11 -3.16 0.62
C ASN A 165 13.35 -3.58 1.88
N PHE A 166 12.03 -3.37 1.92
CA PHE A 166 11.16 -3.75 3.03
C PHE A 166 11.10 -5.27 3.21
N ALA A 167 10.91 -6.02 2.12
CA ALA A 167 10.96 -7.48 2.15
C ALA A 167 12.34 -8.05 2.49
N ALA A 168 13.42 -7.44 1.99
CA ALA A 168 14.79 -7.84 2.33
C ALA A 168 15.14 -7.60 3.81
N SER A 169 14.51 -6.60 4.44
CA SER A 169 14.63 -6.30 5.88
C SER A 169 13.75 -7.17 6.78
N ALA A 170 12.95 -8.08 6.23
CA ALA A 170 12.03 -8.90 7.01
C ALA A 170 12.74 -9.96 7.86
N CYS A 171 12.48 -9.95 9.17
CA CYS A 171 12.97 -10.92 10.13
C CYS A 171 11.94 -11.24 11.21
N GLY A 172 12.06 -12.42 11.82
CA GLY A 172 11.10 -12.92 12.80
C GLY A 172 9.76 -13.28 12.16
N ASN A 173 8.67 -13.00 12.85
CA ASN A 173 7.30 -13.28 12.42
C ASN A 173 6.74 -12.12 11.59
N ILE A 174 6.39 -12.37 10.33
CA ILE A 174 5.69 -11.36 9.51
C ILE A 174 4.18 -11.63 9.50
N THR A 175 3.41 -10.60 9.16
CA THR A 175 1.97 -10.73 8.88
C THR A 175 1.68 -10.32 7.43
N VAL A 176 0.76 -11.01 6.76
CA VAL A 176 0.18 -10.55 5.50
C VAL A 176 -1.34 -10.50 5.60
N ILE A 177 -1.95 -9.37 5.23
CA ILE A 177 -3.41 -9.16 5.27
C ILE A 177 -3.97 -9.05 3.85
N LEU A 178 -4.84 -9.98 3.47
CA LEU A 178 -5.39 -10.15 2.11
C LEU A 178 -6.93 -10.06 2.11
N ASN A 179 -7.51 -9.58 1.01
CA ASN A 179 -8.95 -9.37 0.89
C ASN A 179 -9.68 -10.62 0.38
N GLY A 180 -10.32 -11.37 1.27
CA GLY A 180 -11.11 -12.57 0.96
C GLY A 180 -12.47 -12.31 0.30
N SER A 181 -12.96 -11.06 0.30
CA SER A 181 -14.18 -10.66 -0.43
C SER A 181 -13.91 -10.22 -1.87
N MET A 182 -12.70 -10.43 -2.38
CA MET A 182 -12.33 -10.20 -3.78
C MET A 182 -11.76 -11.46 -4.41
N GLU A 183 -12.02 -11.67 -5.70
CA GLU A 183 -11.29 -12.68 -6.48
C GLU A 183 -9.79 -12.39 -6.48
N ASN A 184 -8.99 -13.46 -6.49
CA ASN A 184 -7.53 -13.39 -6.47
C ASN A 184 -7.01 -12.53 -5.32
N ALA A 185 -7.42 -12.87 -4.09
CA ALA A 185 -6.97 -12.21 -2.85
C ALA A 185 -5.43 -12.18 -2.77
N PHE A 186 -4.79 -13.29 -3.15
CA PHE A 186 -3.40 -13.34 -3.56
C PHE A 186 -3.31 -13.26 -5.10
N ASN A 187 -2.43 -12.41 -5.61
CA ASN A 187 -2.08 -12.38 -7.03
C ASN A 187 -0.55 -12.38 -7.18
N ARG A 188 -0.01 -13.35 -7.91
CA ARG A 188 1.44 -13.48 -8.17
C ARG A 188 2.04 -12.28 -8.90
N THR A 189 1.25 -11.49 -9.65
CA THR A 189 1.72 -10.29 -10.36
C THR A 189 1.59 -8.99 -9.55
N SER A 190 0.99 -9.01 -8.36
CA SER A 190 0.90 -7.82 -7.49
C SER A 190 2.27 -7.43 -6.92
N MET A 191 2.39 -6.26 -6.26
CA MET A 191 3.65 -5.88 -5.58
C MET A 191 4.02 -6.92 -4.51
N PHE A 192 3.06 -7.33 -3.68
CA PHE A 192 3.25 -8.41 -2.72
C PHE A 192 3.69 -9.72 -3.40
N GLY A 193 2.96 -10.15 -4.42
CA GLY A 193 3.21 -11.43 -5.07
C GLY A 193 4.50 -11.50 -5.89
N SER A 194 4.89 -10.42 -6.57
CA SER A 194 5.99 -10.38 -7.56
C SER A 194 7.29 -9.76 -7.07
N VAL A 195 7.25 -9.04 -5.93
CA VAL A 195 8.40 -8.30 -5.41
C VAL A 195 8.66 -8.68 -3.95
N GLU A 196 7.66 -8.53 -3.09
CA GLU A 196 7.87 -8.64 -1.64
C GLU A 196 8.03 -10.10 -1.22
N LEU A 197 7.09 -10.96 -1.63
CA LEU A 197 7.17 -12.40 -1.38
C LEU A 197 8.49 -12.98 -1.90
N ASP A 198 8.91 -12.63 -3.12
CA ASP A 198 10.19 -13.07 -3.69
C ASP A 198 11.42 -12.53 -2.94
N GLY A 199 11.35 -11.32 -2.37
CA GLY A 199 12.40 -10.75 -1.53
C GLY A 199 12.55 -11.40 -0.13
N LEU A 200 11.53 -12.11 0.38
CA LEU A 200 11.61 -12.74 1.71
C LEU A 200 12.69 -13.82 1.80
N ASN A 201 13.47 -13.78 2.88
CA ASN A 201 14.52 -14.76 3.18
C ASN A 201 14.03 -15.79 4.22
N PRO A 202 13.88 -17.09 3.88
CA PRO A 202 13.40 -18.13 4.81
C PRO A 202 14.38 -18.47 5.93
N ARG A 203 15.60 -17.91 5.94
CA ARG A 203 16.54 -18.00 7.08
C ARG A 203 16.36 -16.87 8.11
N MET A 204 15.69 -15.78 7.73
CA MET A 204 15.47 -14.60 8.59
C MET A 204 14.02 -14.52 9.07
N VAL A 205 13.07 -14.90 8.22
CA VAL A 205 11.64 -14.96 8.54
C VAL A 205 11.32 -16.31 9.18
N ASN A 206 11.00 -16.28 10.48
CA ASN A 206 10.66 -17.45 11.27
C ASN A 206 9.28 -18.02 10.91
N HIS A 207 8.31 -17.15 10.64
CA HIS A 207 6.92 -17.53 10.40
C HIS A 207 6.14 -16.47 9.60
N VAL A 208 5.23 -16.91 8.74
CA VAL A 208 4.35 -16.04 7.93
C VAL A 208 2.90 -16.21 8.38
N ASN A 209 2.34 -15.18 9.02
CA ASN A 209 0.94 -15.16 9.45
C ASN A 209 0.05 -14.60 8.35
N ILE A 210 -0.67 -15.45 7.63
CA ILE A 210 -1.66 -15.04 6.63
C ILE A 210 -2.99 -14.76 7.34
N LYS A 211 -3.52 -13.55 7.18
CA LYS A 211 -4.86 -13.19 7.63
C LYS A 211 -5.71 -12.83 6.42
N VAL A 212 -6.77 -13.60 6.18
CA VAL A 212 -7.71 -13.34 5.09
C VAL A 212 -8.93 -12.64 5.67
N VAL A 213 -9.22 -11.43 5.19
CA VAL A 213 -10.29 -10.59 5.70
C VAL A 213 -11.39 -10.52 4.65
N ALA A 214 -12.56 -11.03 5.00
CA ALA A 214 -13.78 -10.89 4.21
C ALA A 214 -14.77 -9.97 4.94
N ASN A 215 -15.57 -9.25 4.15
CA ASN A 215 -16.67 -8.41 4.61
C ASN A 215 -17.66 -9.26 5.42
N LEU A 216 -18.06 -8.79 6.60
CA LEU A 216 -18.80 -9.60 7.59
C LEU A 216 -20.16 -10.15 7.12
N GLU A 217 -20.78 -9.52 6.13
CA GLU A 217 -22.07 -9.90 5.53
C GLU A 217 -21.94 -10.22 4.02
N GLY A 218 -20.72 -10.20 3.49
CA GLY A 218 -20.44 -10.46 2.08
C GLY A 218 -20.07 -11.92 1.81
N PRO A 219 -20.06 -12.36 0.54
CA PRO A 219 -19.50 -13.66 0.19
C PRO A 219 -18.00 -13.69 0.51
N ILE A 220 -17.58 -14.77 1.16
CA ILE A 220 -16.16 -15.16 1.21
C ILE A 220 -15.84 -15.75 -0.17
N ILE A 221 -15.07 -15.04 -0.98
CA ILE A 221 -14.66 -15.48 -2.33
C ILE A 221 -13.40 -16.33 -2.23
N ASP A 222 -12.38 -15.81 -1.55
CA ASP A 222 -11.07 -16.42 -1.31
C ASP A 222 -10.88 -16.68 0.20
N SER A 223 -10.20 -17.76 0.59
CA SER A 223 -10.04 -18.16 2.00
C SER A 223 -8.85 -19.10 2.19
N CYS A 224 -8.38 -19.28 3.42
CA CYS A 224 -7.33 -20.24 3.78
C CYS A 224 -7.52 -21.68 3.27
N THR A 225 -8.74 -22.05 2.86
CA THR A 225 -9.06 -23.40 2.34
C THR A 225 -9.42 -23.43 0.86
N LYS A 226 -9.45 -22.29 0.14
CA LYS A 226 -9.87 -22.21 -1.27
C LYS A 226 -9.22 -21.07 -2.05
N GLY A 227 -9.37 -21.07 -3.37
CA GLY A 227 -8.99 -19.93 -4.22
C GLY A 227 -7.48 -19.68 -4.29
N SER A 228 -7.10 -18.41 -4.48
CA SER A 228 -5.71 -18.00 -4.69
C SER A 228 -4.83 -18.09 -3.44
N ILE A 229 -5.42 -18.10 -2.24
CA ILE A 229 -4.67 -18.26 -0.98
C ILE A 229 -3.96 -19.63 -0.93
N LEU A 230 -4.54 -20.68 -1.52
CA LEU A 230 -3.86 -21.99 -1.66
C LEU A 230 -2.58 -21.90 -2.49
N ASN A 231 -2.53 -21.03 -3.51
CA ASN A 231 -1.33 -20.81 -4.32
C ASN A 231 -0.23 -20.12 -3.50
N LEU A 232 -0.59 -19.13 -2.66
CA LEU A 232 0.35 -18.50 -1.72
C LEU A 232 0.92 -19.54 -0.73
N ILE A 233 0.05 -20.34 -0.12
CA ILE A 233 0.42 -21.43 0.80
C ILE A 233 1.40 -22.40 0.12
N GLN A 234 1.14 -22.79 -1.13
CA GLN A 234 2.03 -23.69 -1.87
C GLN A 234 3.39 -23.04 -2.18
N ILE A 235 3.44 -21.74 -2.49
CA ILE A 235 4.71 -21.01 -2.66
C ILE A 235 5.51 -20.97 -1.35
N LEU A 236 4.86 -20.62 -0.23
CA LEU A 236 5.50 -20.57 1.10
C LEU A 236 6.06 -21.94 1.51
N LYS A 237 5.25 -23.00 1.34
CA LYS A 237 5.67 -24.39 1.59
C LYS A 237 6.86 -24.81 0.72
N THR A 238 6.82 -24.51 -0.58
CA THR A 238 7.90 -24.86 -1.53
C THR A 238 9.20 -24.12 -1.20
N ARG A 239 9.12 -22.90 -0.66
CA ARG A 239 10.28 -22.09 -0.25
C ARG A 239 10.73 -22.33 1.20
N GLY A 240 10.11 -23.28 1.91
CA GLY A 240 10.52 -23.70 3.25
C GLY A 240 10.11 -22.77 4.39
N PHE A 241 9.17 -21.85 4.17
CA PHE A 241 8.63 -21.00 5.24
C PHE A 241 7.67 -21.79 6.13
N ARG A 242 7.70 -21.51 7.44
CA ARG A 242 6.57 -21.83 8.33
C ARG A 242 5.49 -20.78 8.15
N TRP A 243 4.23 -21.20 8.20
CA TRP A 243 3.10 -20.31 7.98
C TRP A 243 1.87 -20.78 8.76
N THR A 244 0.96 -19.84 8.99
CA THR A 244 -0.41 -20.07 9.47
C THR A 244 -1.35 -19.27 8.56
N CYS A 245 -2.60 -19.71 8.45
CA CYS A 245 -3.63 -18.96 7.76
C CYS A 245 -4.90 -18.91 8.61
N THR A 246 -5.45 -17.71 8.79
CA THR A 246 -6.68 -17.47 9.54
C THR A 246 -7.69 -16.69 8.69
N ASP A 247 -8.86 -17.29 8.44
CA ASP A 247 -10.03 -16.62 7.86
C ASP A 247 -10.78 -15.76 8.91
N THR A 248 -10.50 -15.97 10.20
CA THR A 248 -11.09 -15.22 11.31
C THR A 248 -10.00 -14.79 12.32
N ASP A 249 -9.99 -13.50 12.67
CA ASP A 249 -9.14 -12.92 13.70
C ASP A 249 -9.99 -11.92 14.50
N MET A 250 -10.01 -12.06 15.82
CA MET A 250 -10.89 -11.28 16.70
C MET A 250 -10.60 -9.78 16.65
N THR A 251 -9.35 -9.36 16.51
CA THR A 251 -8.99 -7.95 16.42
C THR A 251 -9.42 -7.37 15.07
N LEU A 252 -9.34 -8.15 13.99
CA LEU A 252 -9.82 -7.75 12.67
C LEU A 252 -11.36 -7.67 12.62
N LEU A 253 -12.05 -8.60 13.28
CA LEU A 253 -13.50 -8.59 13.42
C LEU A 253 -13.99 -7.38 14.23
N ILE A 254 -13.36 -7.09 15.38
CA ILE A 254 -13.66 -5.89 16.18
C ILE A 254 -13.44 -4.61 15.34
N LEU A 255 -12.37 -4.54 14.55
CA LEU A 255 -12.11 -3.38 13.68
C LEU A 255 -13.21 -3.19 12.62
N GLN A 256 -13.62 -4.26 11.93
CA GLN A 256 -14.73 -4.19 10.97
C GLN A 256 -16.03 -3.72 11.66
N CYS A 257 -16.30 -4.18 12.89
CA CYS A 257 -17.47 -3.76 13.65
C CYS A 257 -17.42 -2.32 14.17
N ILE A 258 -16.23 -1.77 14.43
CA ILE A 258 -16.08 -0.33 14.73
C ILE A 258 -16.37 0.51 13.48
N GLN A 259 -15.94 0.03 12.30
CA GLN A 259 -16.17 0.71 11.01
C GLN A 259 -17.63 0.63 10.55
N ASN A 260 -18.33 -0.48 10.80
CA ASN A 260 -19.76 -0.64 10.47
C ASN A 260 -20.54 -1.35 11.61
N PRO A 261 -20.92 -0.64 12.68
CA PRO A 261 -21.52 -1.24 13.88
C PRO A 261 -22.96 -1.73 13.69
N ARG A 262 -23.60 -1.47 12.53
CA ARG A 262 -24.99 -1.86 12.28
C ARG A 262 -25.14 -3.29 11.73
N GLN A 263 -24.05 -3.92 11.32
CA GLN A 263 -24.06 -5.28 10.76
C GLN A 263 -24.51 -6.31 11.80
N LEU A 264 -25.28 -7.30 11.38
CA LEU A 264 -25.87 -8.31 12.26
C LEU A 264 -24.79 -9.12 13.00
N SER A 265 -23.71 -9.44 12.30
CA SER A 265 -22.50 -10.09 12.81
C SER A 265 -21.83 -9.35 13.97
N CYS A 266 -22.01 -8.02 14.06
CA CYS A 266 -21.46 -7.19 15.13
C CYS A 266 -22.33 -7.13 16.37
N GLN A 267 -23.61 -7.47 16.28
CA GLN A 267 -24.54 -7.42 17.41
C GLN A 267 -24.22 -8.47 18.50
N ILE A 268 -23.53 -9.55 18.12
CA ILE A 268 -23.01 -10.59 19.04
C ILE A 268 -22.02 -9.99 20.07
N PHE A 269 -21.32 -8.91 19.73
CA PHE A 269 -20.43 -8.21 20.66
C PHE A 269 -21.17 -7.29 21.64
N HIS A 270 -22.38 -6.83 21.30
CA HIS A 270 -23.15 -5.94 22.15
C HIS A 270 -23.76 -6.67 23.36
N ASN A 271 -24.19 -7.91 23.16
CA ASN A 271 -24.83 -8.74 24.19
C ASN A 271 -23.85 -9.48 25.12
N ASN A 272 -22.53 -9.36 24.89
CA ASN A 272 -21.49 -10.02 25.71
C ASN A 272 -20.54 -9.01 26.39
N MET A 273 -20.84 -7.71 26.34
CA MET A 273 -20.11 -6.64 27.05
C MET A 273 -21.03 -5.81 27.96
N LEU A 274 -22.15 -6.42 28.39
CA LEU A 274 -23.07 -5.95 29.44
C LEU A 274 -23.25 -7.06 30.47
#